data_AF-A0A8T5W4F9-F1
#
_entry.id   AF-A0A8T5W4F9-F1
#
_cell.length_a   1.000
_cell.length_b   1.000
_cell.length_c   1.000
_cell.angle_alpha   90.00
_cell.angle_beta   90.00
_cell.angle_gamma   90.00
#
_symmetry.space_group_name_H-M   'P 1'
#
loop_
_entity.id
_entity.type
_entity.pdbx_description
1 polymer ?
#
loop_
_entity_poly.entity_id
_entity_poly.type
_entity_poly.pdbx_seq_one_letter_code
_entity_poly.pdbx_strand_id
1 'polypeptide(L)'
;MRRTKFYKRISVSLISVLFTVSFLSIFYTQKISAEKGFQDIGLRVYNGAEIVAIAAEPAGTLTSPLRIAKNGAIYGIVLVEPGDANDSGVRIQTSSGIKGLRKYVFLPTAYVSINMWAKGVFQTWYNVYATVTVTENTASGPPIVGVTVQGTWSGNLNGPVSNTGTTNGNGQVTLVAEWIGRNGWVTFTVNKITTGSNEYDLTGTLSKSFSPG
;
A
#
# COMPACT_ATOMS: atom_id res chain seq x y z
N MET A 1 57.13 -36.53 66.15
CA MET A 1 55.68 -36.57 65.85
C MET A 1 55.33 -35.41 64.90
N ARG A 2 55.42 -35.60 63.58
CA ARG A 2 55.13 -34.57 62.56
C ARG A 2 53.75 -34.83 61.97
N ARG A 3 52.80 -33.89 62.12
CA ARG A 3 51.46 -33.94 61.51
C ARG A 3 51.49 -33.23 60.16
N THR A 4 51.42 -33.98 59.07
CA THR A 4 51.23 -33.48 57.70
C THR A 4 49.74 -33.24 57.46
N LYS A 5 49.34 -32.00 57.15
CA LYS A 5 47.96 -31.65 56.79
C LYS A 5 47.77 -31.86 55.28
N PHE A 6 46.83 -32.75 54.92
CA PHE A 6 46.37 -32.98 53.56
C PHE A 6 45.28 -31.95 53.21
N TYR A 7 45.50 -31.11 52.20
CA TYR A 7 44.47 -30.22 51.65
C TYR A 7 43.84 -30.88 50.42
N LYS A 8 42.56 -31.23 50.52
CA LYS A 8 41.74 -31.78 49.43
C LYS A 8 41.21 -30.62 48.59
N ARG A 9 41.72 -30.45 47.36
CA ARG A 9 41.16 -29.49 46.38
C ARG A 9 39.84 -30.04 45.84
N ILE A 10 38.75 -29.30 46.03
CA ILE A 10 37.47 -29.53 45.36
C ILE A 10 37.49 -28.67 44.10
N SER A 11 37.51 -29.30 42.92
CA SER A 11 37.37 -28.60 41.65
C SER A 11 35.88 -28.43 41.34
N VAL A 12 35.39 -27.19 41.36
CA VAL A 12 34.03 -26.85 40.91
C VAL A 12 34.11 -26.57 39.42
N SER A 13 33.51 -27.45 38.61
CA SER A 13 33.40 -27.27 37.16
C SER A 13 32.31 -26.25 36.87
N LEU A 14 32.69 -25.10 36.30
CA LEU A 14 31.76 -24.06 35.86
C LEU A 14 31.12 -24.50 34.54
N ILE A 15 29.88 -24.99 34.58
CA ILE A 15 29.10 -25.26 33.37
C ILE A 15 28.45 -23.95 32.93
N SER A 16 29.05 -23.30 31.94
CA SER A 16 28.50 -22.13 31.27
C SER A 16 27.36 -22.58 30.34
N VAL A 17 26.11 -22.50 30.79
CA VAL A 17 24.94 -22.70 29.92
C VAL A 17 24.72 -21.41 29.12
N LEU A 18 25.17 -21.39 27.86
CA LEU A 18 24.84 -20.33 26.92
C LEU A 18 23.36 -20.45 26.53
N PHE A 19 22.51 -19.59 27.10
CA PHE A 19 21.14 -19.39 26.63
C PHE A 19 21.14 -18.36 25.49
N THR A 20 21.23 -18.82 24.24
CA THR A 20 20.94 -17.98 23.08
C THR A 20 19.42 -17.87 22.93
N VAL A 21 18.85 -16.77 23.43
CA VAL A 21 17.45 -16.41 23.15
C VAL A 21 17.42 -15.77 21.76
N SER A 22 17.24 -16.59 20.73
CA SER A 22 17.04 -16.12 19.37
C SER A 22 15.67 -15.42 19.28
N PHE A 23 15.65 -14.10 19.47
CA PHE A 23 14.47 -13.28 19.18
C PHE A 23 14.28 -13.23 17.65
N LEU A 24 13.57 -14.22 17.11
CA LEU A 24 13.06 -14.18 15.75
C LEU A 24 11.93 -13.15 15.72
N SER A 25 12.29 -11.88 15.56
CA SER A 25 11.34 -10.79 15.37
C SER A 25 10.74 -10.94 13.97
N ILE A 26 9.65 -11.71 13.86
CA ILE A 26 8.84 -11.77 12.66
C ILE A 26 8.11 -10.42 12.58
N PHE A 27 8.72 -9.46 11.89
CA PHE A 27 8.02 -8.25 11.47
C PHE A 27 7.05 -8.66 10.36
N TYR A 28 5.85 -9.11 10.74
CA TYR A 28 4.76 -9.23 9.80
C TYR A 28 4.37 -7.82 9.39
N THR A 29 4.90 -7.37 8.26
CA THR A 29 4.48 -6.12 7.64
C THR A 29 3.08 -6.37 7.09
N GLN A 30 2.07 -6.11 7.91
CA GLN A 30 0.70 -6.01 7.45
C GLN A 30 0.68 -4.92 6.38
N LYS A 31 0.50 -5.30 5.12
CA LYS A 31 0.24 -4.34 4.05
C LYS A 31 -1.11 -3.72 4.37
N ILE A 32 -1.11 -2.49 4.88
CA ILE A 32 -2.32 -1.68 5.02
C ILE A 32 -2.78 -1.37 3.59
N SER A 33 -3.52 -2.30 3.01
CA SER A 33 -4.26 -2.04 1.78
C SER A 33 -5.49 -1.27 2.23
N ALA A 34 -5.53 0.02 1.93
CA ALA A 34 -6.77 0.75 2.05
C ALA A 34 -7.75 0.13 1.04
N GLU A 35 -8.66 -0.67 1.58
CA GLU A 35 -9.56 -1.48 0.79
C GLU A 35 -10.60 -0.57 0.15
N LYS A 36 -10.51 -0.46 -1.17
CA LYS A 36 -11.41 0.31 -2.02
C LYS A 36 -12.84 -0.21 -1.81
N GLY A 37 -13.76 0.70 -1.49
CA GLY A 37 -15.19 0.37 -1.40
C GLY A 37 -15.88 0.79 -0.12
N PHE A 38 -15.16 1.26 0.90
CA PHE A 38 -15.79 1.83 2.09
C PHE A 38 -15.96 3.35 1.98
N GLN A 39 -16.95 3.88 2.69
CA GLN A 39 -17.25 5.31 2.73
C GLN A 39 -17.33 5.82 4.18
N ASP A 40 -17.02 7.11 4.34
CA ASP A 40 -17.24 7.82 5.59
C ASP A 40 -18.66 8.40 5.62
N ILE A 41 -19.47 7.94 6.58
CA ILE A 41 -20.81 8.48 6.82
C ILE A 41 -20.82 9.51 7.95
N GLY A 42 -19.67 10.02 8.38
CA GLY A 42 -19.54 10.94 9.52
C GLY A 42 -19.68 10.25 10.87
N LEU A 43 -19.66 8.91 10.93
CA LEU A 43 -19.66 8.17 12.20
C LEU A 43 -18.28 8.31 12.84
N ARG A 44 -18.25 8.74 14.10
CA ARG A 44 -17.04 9.00 14.88
C ARG A 44 -17.15 8.29 16.21
N VAL A 45 -16.06 7.64 16.64
CA VAL A 45 -16.00 6.95 17.93
C VAL A 45 -14.67 7.26 18.60
N TYR A 46 -14.70 7.55 19.91
CA TYR A 46 -13.49 7.67 20.72
C TYR A 46 -13.03 6.28 21.15
N ASN A 47 -11.80 5.89 20.79
CA ASN A 47 -11.29 4.55 21.06
C ASN A 47 -10.39 4.47 22.32
N GLY A 48 -10.37 5.52 23.13
CA GLY A 48 -9.50 5.62 24.31
C GLY A 48 -8.20 6.40 24.06
N ALA A 49 -7.81 6.61 22.80
CA ALA A 49 -6.66 7.43 22.43
C ALA A 49 -7.07 8.65 21.58
N GLU A 50 -7.93 8.43 20.59
CA GLU A 50 -8.34 9.46 19.64
C GLU A 50 -9.77 9.24 19.14
N ILE A 51 -10.30 10.23 18.43
CA ILE A 51 -11.57 10.11 17.71
C ILE A 51 -11.28 9.56 16.32
N VAL A 52 -11.76 8.36 16.02
CA VAL A 52 -11.60 7.72 14.71
C VAL A 52 -12.89 7.77 13.89
N ALA A 53 -12.74 7.95 12.58
CA ALA A 53 -13.82 7.72 11.62
C ALA A 53 -14.06 6.22 11.44
N ILE A 54 -15.32 5.80 11.33
CA ILE A 54 -15.69 4.39 11.16
C ILE A 54 -16.14 4.14 9.72
N ALA A 55 -15.59 3.08 9.12
CA ALA A 55 -15.90 2.68 7.75
C ALA A 55 -17.33 2.13 7.65
N ALA A 56 -18.07 2.59 6.65
CA ALA A 56 -19.37 2.06 6.30
C ALA A 56 -19.35 1.47 4.89
N GLU A 57 -20.17 0.45 4.68
CA GLU A 57 -20.48 -0.10 3.36
C GLU A 57 -21.29 0.94 2.57
N PRO A 58 -21.15 1.00 1.22
CA PRO A 58 -21.99 1.84 0.38
C PRO A 58 -23.48 1.58 0.61
N ALA A 59 -24.31 2.59 0.38
CA ALA A 59 -25.76 2.42 0.48
C ALA A 59 -26.23 1.30 -0.46
N GLY A 60 -27.02 0.36 0.07
CA GLY A 60 -27.54 -0.78 -0.69
C GLY A 60 -26.68 -2.05 -0.66
N THR A 61 -25.44 -2.00 -0.15
CA THR A 61 -24.58 -3.18 0.02
C THR A 61 -24.52 -3.61 1.48
N LEU A 62 -25.62 -4.13 2.03
CA LEU A 62 -25.77 -4.45 3.46
C LEU A 62 -25.22 -5.85 3.81
N THR A 63 -23.90 -6.03 3.72
CA THR A 63 -23.25 -7.29 4.11
C THR A 63 -22.99 -7.38 5.61
N SER A 64 -22.82 -6.25 6.30
CA SER A 64 -22.61 -6.25 7.75
C SER A 64 -23.90 -6.48 8.56
N PRO A 65 -23.84 -7.27 9.65
CA PRO A 65 -24.95 -7.42 10.59
C PRO A 65 -25.16 -6.16 11.46
N LEU A 66 -24.13 -5.32 11.64
CA LEU A 66 -24.25 -4.07 12.38
C LEU A 66 -24.66 -2.95 11.41
N ARG A 67 -25.76 -2.26 11.70
CA ARG A 67 -26.36 -1.27 10.80
C ARG A 67 -26.63 0.05 11.50
N ILE A 68 -26.59 1.13 10.72
CA ILE A 68 -27.01 2.46 11.15
C ILE A 68 -27.91 3.11 10.10
N ALA A 69 -28.95 3.80 10.54
CA ALA A 69 -29.80 4.61 9.67
C ALA A 69 -29.33 6.06 9.72
N LYS A 70 -29.11 6.68 8.55
CA LYS A 70 -28.75 8.11 8.42
C LYS A 70 -29.41 8.68 7.17
N ASN A 71 -30.08 9.83 7.31
CA ASN A 71 -30.72 10.55 6.19
C ASN A 71 -31.63 9.66 5.32
N GLY A 72 -32.39 8.76 5.94
CA GLY A 72 -33.30 7.86 5.22
C GLY A 72 -32.63 6.66 4.54
N ALA A 73 -31.31 6.54 4.58
CA ALA A 73 -30.56 5.37 4.10
C ALA A 73 -30.08 4.50 5.26
N ILE A 74 -29.94 3.19 5.02
CA ILE A 74 -29.33 2.24 5.94
C ILE A 74 -27.94 1.89 5.41
N TYR A 75 -26.95 1.93 6.30
CA TYR A 75 -25.57 1.57 6.02
C TYR A 75 -25.16 0.39 6.91
N GLY A 76 -24.38 -0.54 6.36
CA GLY A 76 -23.67 -1.54 7.14
C GLY A 76 -22.38 -0.96 7.71
N ILE A 77 -22.13 -1.17 9.00
CA ILE A 77 -20.89 -0.76 9.66
C ILE A 77 -19.87 -1.88 9.52
N VAL A 78 -18.72 -1.59 8.92
CA VAL A 78 -17.74 -2.62 8.59
C VAL A 78 -17.11 -3.16 9.88
N LEU A 79 -17.11 -4.49 10.00
CA LEU A 79 -16.53 -5.22 11.11
C LEU A 79 -15.26 -5.95 10.65
N VAL A 80 -14.23 -5.95 11.49
CA VAL A 80 -12.97 -6.66 11.26
C VAL A 80 -12.65 -7.56 12.45
N GLU A 81 -11.71 -8.49 12.30
CA GLU A 81 -11.20 -9.24 13.44
C GLU A 81 -10.41 -8.31 14.39
N PRO A 82 -10.48 -8.53 15.72
CA PRO A 82 -9.60 -7.84 16.66
C PRO A 82 -8.12 -8.04 16.29
N GLY A 83 -7.36 -6.95 16.22
CA GLY A 83 -5.94 -6.97 15.82
C GLY A 83 -5.67 -6.79 14.32
N ASP A 84 -6.72 -6.67 13.49
CA ASP A 84 -6.58 -6.16 12.12
C ASP A 84 -5.93 -4.76 12.12
N ALA A 85 -5.14 -4.43 11.09
CA ALA A 85 -4.47 -3.13 11.02
C ALA A 85 -5.45 -1.94 11.03
N ASN A 86 -6.66 -2.15 10.52
CA ASN A 86 -7.75 -1.19 10.51
C ASN A 86 -8.72 -1.35 11.69
N ASP A 87 -8.42 -2.19 12.68
CA ASP A 87 -9.20 -2.26 13.92
C ASP A 87 -9.16 -0.91 14.66
N SER A 88 -10.33 -0.43 15.09
CA SER A 88 -10.47 0.78 15.90
C SER A 88 -10.18 0.55 17.38
N GLY A 89 -10.25 -0.70 17.86
CA GLY A 89 -10.22 -1.03 19.29
C GLY A 89 -11.61 -1.13 19.93
N VAL A 90 -12.65 -0.63 19.28
CA VAL A 90 -14.04 -0.70 19.77
C VAL A 90 -14.62 -2.07 19.46
N ARG A 91 -15.20 -2.74 20.46
CA ARG A 91 -15.63 -4.14 20.38
C ARG A 91 -17.14 -4.28 20.26
N ILE A 92 -17.57 -5.17 19.37
CA ILE A 92 -18.97 -5.53 19.14
C ILE A 92 -19.11 -7.05 19.26
N GLN A 93 -19.98 -7.51 20.15
CA GLN A 93 -20.34 -8.93 20.22
C GLN A 93 -21.31 -9.26 19.10
N THR A 94 -20.97 -10.24 18.27
CA THR A 94 -21.83 -10.79 17.22
C THR A 94 -22.07 -12.28 17.45
N SER A 95 -22.94 -12.91 16.65
CA SER A 95 -23.14 -14.37 16.69
C SER A 95 -21.89 -15.17 16.26
N SER A 96 -20.98 -14.55 15.50
CA SER A 96 -19.71 -15.15 15.08
C SER A 96 -18.53 -14.79 16.00
N GLY A 97 -18.79 -14.15 17.14
CA GLY A 97 -17.79 -13.76 18.13
C GLY A 97 -17.60 -12.25 18.26
N ILE A 98 -16.56 -11.85 18.98
CA ILE A 98 -16.18 -10.44 19.17
C ILE A 98 -15.50 -9.92 17.91
N LYS A 99 -16.03 -8.82 17.35
CA LYS A 99 -15.44 -8.09 16.23
C LYS A 99 -15.00 -6.69 16.65
N GLY A 100 -14.10 -6.09 15.88
CA GLY A 100 -13.73 -4.68 15.96
C GLY A 100 -14.51 -3.83 14.95
N LEU A 101 -14.86 -2.59 15.29
CA LEU A 101 -15.27 -1.62 14.26
C LEU A 101 -14.06 -1.28 13.40
N ARG A 102 -14.24 -1.24 12.07
CA ARG A 102 -13.16 -0.86 11.16
C ARG A 102 -13.00 0.66 11.09
N LYS A 103 -11.78 1.15 11.22
CA LYS A 103 -11.40 2.55 10.95
C LYS A 103 -11.60 2.86 9.47
N TYR A 104 -12.20 4.01 9.19
CA TYR A 104 -12.20 4.58 7.85
C TYR A 104 -10.84 5.22 7.56
N VAL A 105 -10.18 4.75 6.50
CA VAL A 105 -8.93 5.33 6.01
C VAL A 105 -9.29 6.18 4.79
N PHE A 106 -9.22 7.49 4.95
CA PHE A 106 -9.39 8.42 3.83
C PHE A 106 -8.18 8.32 2.90
N LEU A 107 -8.42 7.98 1.64
CA LEU A 107 -7.40 8.07 0.60
C LEU A 107 -7.64 9.33 -0.21
N PRO A 108 -6.65 10.23 -0.34
CA PRO A 108 -6.74 11.31 -1.31
C PRO A 108 -6.89 10.72 -2.72
N THR A 109 -7.70 11.37 -3.56
CA THR A 109 -7.90 10.93 -4.95
C THR A 109 -6.86 11.57 -5.86
N ALA A 110 -6.14 10.73 -6.61
CA ALA A 110 -5.26 11.16 -7.69
C ALA A 110 -5.91 10.85 -9.04
N TYR A 111 -6.03 11.88 -9.88
CA TYR A 111 -6.34 11.70 -11.30
C TYR A 111 -5.06 11.49 -12.08
N VAL A 112 -5.04 10.45 -12.91
CA VAL A 112 -3.88 10.03 -13.69
C VAL A 112 -4.15 10.21 -15.18
N SER A 113 -3.18 10.79 -15.88
CA SER A 113 -3.16 10.83 -17.35
C SER A 113 -1.81 10.32 -17.86
N ILE A 114 -1.84 9.51 -18.91
CA ILE A 114 -0.64 8.92 -19.51
C ILE A 114 -0.51 9.45 -20.94
N ASN A 115 0.63 10.09 -21.22
CA ASN A 115 1.08 10.40 -22.58
C ASN A 115 2.26 9.48 -22.93
N MET A 116 2.21 8.87 -24.11
CA MET A 116 3.27 7.99 -24.59
C MET A 116 3.82 8.49 -25.91
N TRP A 117 5.14 8.39 -26.05
CA TRP A 117 5.88 8.73 -27.26
C TRP A 117 7.14 7.89 -27.38
N ALA A 118 7.79 7.91 -28.54
CA ALA A 118 9.00 7.12 -28.79
C ALA A 118 10.12 7.95 -29.42
N LYS A 119 11.36 7.51 -29.18
CA LYS A 119 12.57 8.02 -29.81
C LYS A 119 13.31 6.86 -30.48
N GLY A 120 13.58 6.97 -31.77
CA GLY A 120 14.43 6.00 -32.47
C GLY A 120 15.85 6.03 -31.89
N VAL A 121 16.41 4.84 -31.63
CA VAL A 121 17.78 4.69 -31.10
C VAL A 121 18.71 4.00 -32.08
N PHE A 122 18.26 2.95 -32.78
CA PHE A 122 19.05 2.28 -33.81
C PHE A 122 18.18 1.44 -34.74
N GLN A 123 18.28 1.62 -36.05
CA GLN A 123 17.51 0.87 -37.06
C GLN A 123 16.00 0.80 -36.73
N THR A 124 15.51 -0.37 -36.33
CA THR A 124 14.11 -0.68 -36.00
C THR A 124 13.83 -0.64 -34.50
N TRP A 125 14.76 -0.13 -33.69
CA TRP A 125 14.68 -0.07 -32.23
C TRP A 125 14.36 1.34 -31.73
N TYR A 126 13.46 1.39 -30.74
CA TYR A 126 12.95 2.61 -30.12
C TYR A 126 13.09 2.55 -28.61
N ASN A 127 13.32 3.70 -27.99
CA ASN A 127 12.98 3.91 -26.59
C ASN A 127 11.57 4.50 -26.51
N VAL A 128 10.71 3.91 -25.69
CA VAL A 128 9.35 4.40 -25.45
C VAL A 128 9.28 5.06 -24.09
N TYR A 129 8.66 6.23 -24.04
CA TYR A 129 8.53 7.08 -22.88
C TYR A 129 7.07 7.18 -22.49
N ALA A 130 6.75 6.91 -21.22
CA ALA A 130 5.45 7.19 -20.62
C ALA A 130 5.59 8.38 -19.68
N THR A 131 5.02 9.51 -20.06
CA THR A 131 4.88 10.68 -19.17
C THR A 131 3.55 10.56 -18.44
N VAL A 132 3.63 10.29 -17.15
CA VAL A 132 2.48 10.22 -16.25
C VAL A 132 2.30 11.59 -15.62
N THR A 133 1.12 12.18 -15.79
CA THR A 133 0.69 13.40 -15.10
C THR A 133 -0.28 13.03 -13.99
N VAL A 134 -0.06 13.58 -12.80
CA VAL A 134 -0.83 13.30 -11.59
C VAL A 134 -1.39 14.61 -11.05
N THR A 135 -2.71 14.70 -10.98
CA THR A 135 -3.45 15.88 -10.49
C THR A 135 -4.42 15.48 -9.37
N GLU A 136 -4.78 16.43 -8.53
CA GLU A 136 -5.71 16.20 -7.43
C GLU A 136 -7.15 16.09 -7.94
N ASN A 137 -7.84 15.00 -7.59
CA ASN A 137 -9.26 14.71 -7.83
C ASN A 137 -9.73 14.64 -9.31
N THR A 138 -9.24 15.49 -10.21
CA THR A 138 -9.70 15.64 -11.60
C THR A 138 -8.56 15.98 -12.56
N ALA A 139 -8.79 15.89 -13.87
CA ALA A 139 -7.79 16.18 -14.91
C ALA A 139 -7.27 17.63 -14.89
N SER A 140 -8.10 18.57 -14.44
CA SER A 140 -7.76 20.00 -14.34
C SER A 140 -7.41 20.43 -12.91
N GLY A 141 -7.28 19.47 -11.98
CA GLY A 141 -6.91 19.74 -10.60
C GLY A 141 -5.46 20.20 -10.45
N PRO A 142 -5.07 20.72 -9.28
CA PRO A 142 -3.68 21.06 -8.97
C PRO A 142 -2.74 19.86 -9.19
N PRO A 143 -1.51 20.07 -9.69
CA PRO A 143 -0.53 19.01 -9.84
C PRO A 143 -0.08 18.48 -8.48
N ILE A 144 0.05 17.14 -8.34
CA ILE A 144 0.54 16.52 -7.12
C ILE A 144 2.05 16.27 -7.23
N VAL A 145 2.82 17.07 -6.49
CA VAL A 145 4.29 17.11 -6.55
C VAL A 145 4.92 16.15 -5.53
N GLY A 146 6.05 15.53 -5.89
CA GLY A 146 6.85 14.72 -4.96
C GLY A 146 6.25 13.34 -4.66
N VAL A 147 5.27 12.87 -5.43
CA VAL A 147 4.66 11.55 -5.22
C VAL A 147 5.39 10.49 -6.01
N THR A 148 5.52 9.30 -5.43
CA THR A 148 6.11 8.15 -6.11
C THR A 148 5.03 7.45 -6.91
N VAL A 149 5.21 7.40 -8.23
CA VAL A 149 4.40 6.62 -9.17
C VAL A 149 5.08 5.27 -9.38
N GLN A 150 4.32 4.19 -9.25
CA GLN A 150 4.75 2.83 -9.57
C GLN A 150 3.85 2.25 -10.65
N GLY A 151 4.45 1.65 -11.67
CA GLY A 151 3.74 1.02 -12.77
C GLY A 151 4.44 -0.22 -13.31
N THR A 152 3.83 -0.82 -14.32
CA THR A 152 4.34 -2.01 -15.01
C THR A 152 4.30 -1.79 -16.50
N TRP A 153 5.37 -2.20 -17.18
CA TRP A 153 5.43 -2.31 -18.63
C TRP A 153 5.07 -3.72 -19.10
N SER A 154 4.35 -3.85 -20.21
CA SER A 154 4.09 -5.13 -20.89
C SER A 154 4.08 -4.99 -22.41
N GLY A 155 4.17 -6.10 -23.14
CA GLY A 155 4.21 -6.13 -24.61
C GLY A 155 5.59 -6.52 -25.15
N ASN A 156 5.99 -5.95 -26.28
CA ASN A 156 7.25 -6.28 -26.96
C ASN A 156 8.46 -5.54 -26.37
N LEU A 157 8.84 -5.91 -25.15
CA LEU A 157 9.97 -5.35 -24.40
C LEU A 157 11.22 -6.22 -24.60
N ASN A 158 12.36 -5.64 -25.02
CA ASN A 158 13.64 -6.37 -25.11
C ASN A 158 14.76 -5.73 -24.28
N GLY A 159 14.44 -4.70 -23.51
CA GLY A 159 15.39 -3.89 -22.77
C GLY A 159 15.01 -3.66 -21.32
N PRO A 160 15.87 -2.95 -20.56
CA PRO A 160 15.53 -2.49 -19.23
C PRO A 160 14.34 -1.52 -19.28
N VAL A 161 13.59 -1.48 -18.17
CA VAL A 161 12.46 -0.57 -17.98
C VAL A 161 12.56 0.13 -16.62
N SER A 162 12.12 1.38 -16.54
CA SER A 162 11.91 2.08 -15.28
C SER A 162 10.44 1.93 -14.86
N ASN A 163 10.20 1.22 -13.76
CA ASN A 163 8.85 0.97 -13.24
C ASN A 163 8.39 2.00 -12.19
N THR A 164 9.29 2.86 -11.74
CA THR A 164 9.02 3.80 -10.65
C THR A 164 9.69 5.15 -10.88
N GLY A 165 9.06 6.22 -10.41
CA GLY A 165 9.68 7.54 -10.37
C GLY A 165 8.85 8.54 -9.54
N THR A 166 9.43 9.71 -9.27
CA THR A 166 8.80 10.75 -8.46
C THR A 166 8.33 11.91 -9.33
N THR A 167 7.14 12.44 -9.06
CA THR A 167 6.62 13.59 -9.81
C THR A 167 7.41 14.87 -9.52
N ASN A 168 7.70 15.63 -10.57
CA ASN A 168 8.33 16.94 -10.50
C ASN A 168 7.32 18.05 -10.10
N GLY A 169 7.75 19.32 -10.15
CA GLY A 169 6.91 20.48 -9.81
C GLY A 169 5.64 20.66 -10.66
N ASN A 170 5.54 19.98 -11.80
CA ASN A 170 4.36 19.97 -12.66
C ASN A 170 3.46 18.73 -12.43
N GLY A 171 3.74 17.94 -11.39
CA GLY A 171 3.02 16.69 -11.13
C GLY A 171 3.32 15.61 -12.17
N GLN A 172 4.47 15.69 -12.84
CA GLN A 172 4.83 14.80 -13.94
C GLN A 172 6.02 13.91 -13.61
N VAL A 173 5.97 12.66 -14.08
CA VAL A 173 7.10 11.74 -14.09
C VAL A 173 7.21 11.07 -15.45
N THR A 174 8.42 10.95 -15.98
CA THR A 174 8.68 10.22 -17.23
C THR A 174 9.37 8.90 -16.92
N LEU A 175 8.77 7.83 -17.39
CA LEU A 175 9.28 6.45 -17.27
C LEU A 175 9.64 5.94 -18.67
N VAL A 176 10.65 5.09 -18.76
CA VAL A 176 11.23 4.63 -20.02
C VAL A 176 11.20 3.11 -20.10
N ALA A 177 10.89 2.61 -21.30
CA ALA A 177 11.17 1.25 -21.72
C ALA A 177 12.12 1.28 -22.93
N GLU A 178 13.26 0.62 -22.80
CA GLU A 178 14.28 0.60 -23.86
C GLU A 178 14.12 -0.60 -24.79
N TRP A 179 14.67 -0.48 -26.00
CA TRP A 179 14.76 -1.55 -26.99
C TRP A 179 13.40 -2.16 -27.39
N ILE A 180 12.50 -1.31 -27.85
CA ILE A 180 11.20 -1.71 -28.41
C ILE A 180 11.33 -1.85 -29.92
N GLY A 181 10.96 -3.01 -30.46
CA GLY A 181 10.99 -3.25 -31.90
C GLY A 181 9.88 -2.49 -32.65
N ARG A 182 10.17 -2.07 -33.89
CA ARG A 182 9.29 -1.23 -34.73
C ARG A 182 7.83 -1.69 -34.82
N ASN A 183 7.58 -3.00 -34.90
CA ASN A 183 6.24 -3.57 -35.11
C ASN A 183 5.60 -4.08 -33.81
N GLY A 184 6.05 -3.59 -32.65
CA GLY A 184 5.61 -4.04 -31.33
C GLY A 184 4.70 -3.05 -30.63
N TRP A 185 3.65 -3.56 -29.99
CA TRP A 185 2.89 -2.79 -29.01
C TRP A 185 3.56 -2.87 -27.64
N VAL A 186 3.56 -1.75 -26.95
CA VAL A 186 3.93 -1.67 -25.54
C VAL A 186 2.80 -1.00 -24.76
N THR A 187 2.54 -1.52 -23.56
CA THR A 187 1.55 -0.98 -22.64
C THR A 187 2.23 -0.59 -21.35
N PHE A 188 1.89 0.59 -20.83
CA PHE A 188 2.26 1.01 -19.50
C PHE A 188 1.00 1.13 -18.62
N THR A 189 1.05 0.55 -17.42
CA THR A 189 -0.04 0.60 -16.44
C THR A 189 0.46 1.19 -15.13
N VAL A 190 -0.21 2.23 -14.61
CA VAL A 190 0.03 2.77 -13.27
C VAL A 190 -0.68 1.88 -12.25
N ASN A 191 0.07 1.31 -11.32
CA ASN A 191 -0.45 0.41 -10.30
C ASN A 191 -0.70 1.12 -8.97
N LYS A 192 0.17 2.08 -8.63
CA LYS A 192 0.22 2.69 -7.30
C LYS A 192 0.77 4.11 -7.36
N ILE A 193 0.20 5.01 -6.57
CA ILE A 193 0.78 6.32 -6.25
C ILE A 193 0.83 6.49 -4.74
N THR A 194 1.98 6.95 -4.22
CA THR A 194 2.19 7.14 -2.77
C THR A 194 2.92 8.42 -2.43
N THR A 195 2.60 9.01 -1.27
CA THR A 195 3.38 10.06 -0.60
C THR A 195 3.76 9.58 0.79
N GLY A 196 5.04 9.26 1.02
CA GLY A 196 5.46 8.63 2.27
C GLY A 196 4.75 7.29 2.48
N SER A 197 4.04 7.14 3.61
CA SER A 197 3.22 5.96 3.93
C SER A 197 1.81 6.00 3.34
N ASN A 198 1.38 7.13 2.76
CA ASN A 198 0.02 7.31 2.29
C ASN A 198 -0.11 6.88 0.82
N GLU A 199 -1.21 6.21 0.51
CA GLU A 199 -1.59 5.78 -0.83
C GLU A 199 -2.72 6.65 -1.37
N TYR A 200 -2.85 6.77 -2.70
CA TYR A 200 -3.93 7.50 -3.35
C TYR A 200 -4.92 6.53 -3.97
N ASP A 201 -6.21 6.90 -3.96
CA ASP A 201 -7.17 6.24 -4.86
C ASP A 201 -6.98 6.81 -6.27
N LEU A 202 -6.85 5.91 -7.25
CA LEU A 202 -6.49 6.27 -8.61
C LEU A 202 -7.72 6.34 -9.53
N THR A 203 -7.79 7.41 -10.31
CA THR A 203 -8.82 7.64 -11.33
C THR A 203 -8.17 8.09 -12.65
N GLY A 204 -8.96 8.19 -13.73
CA GLY A 204 -8.46 8.61 -15.04
C GLY A 204 -7.91 7.46 -15.88
N THR A 205 -6.88 7.73 -16.68
CA THR A 205 -6.27 6.75 -17.59
C THR A 205 -5.14 6.02 -16.87
N LEU A 206 -5.44 4.83 -16.33
CA LEU A 206 -4.46 4.01 -15.59
C LEU A 206 -3.62 3.10 -16.48
N SER A 207 -4.00 2.90 -17.74
CA SER A 207 -3.24 2.11 -18.71
C SER A 207 -3.29 2.73 -20.09
N LYS A 208 -2.18 2.67 -20.83
CA LYS A 208 -2.11 3.14 -22.22
C LYS A 208 -1.17 2.27 -23.03
N SER A 209 -1.59 1.99 -24.26
CA SER A 209 -0.80 1.26 -25.26
C SER A 209 -0.28 2.20 -26.34
N PHE A 210 0.87 1.87 -26.91
CA PHE A 210 1.54 2.64 -27.95
C PHE A 210 2.28 1.69 -28.92
N SER A 211 2.25 2.01 -30.22
CA SER A 211 3.11 1.38 -31.24
C SER A 211 3.98 2.47 -31.88
N PRO A 212 5.32 2.30 -31.92
CA PRO A 212 6.22 3.27 -32.54
C PRO A 212 6.18 3.28 -34.08
N GLY A 213 5.54 2.31 -34.73
CA GLY A 213 5.41 2.24 -36.19
C GLY A 213 4.51 1.11 -36.67
#